data_AF-A0A6L4AF00-F1
#
_entry.id   AF-A0A6L4AF00-F1
#
_cell.length_a   1.000
_cell.length_b   1.000
_cell.length_c   1.000
_cell.angle_alpha   90.00
_cell.angle_beta   90.00
_cell.angle_gamma   90.00
#
_symmetry.space_group_name_H-M   'P 1'
#
loop_
_entity.id
_entity.type
_entity.pdbx_description
1 polymer ?
#
loop_
_entity_poly.entity_id
_entity_poly.type
_entity_poly.pdbx_seq_one_letter_code
_entity_poly.pdbx_strand_id
1 'polypeptide(L)'
;MKKAIAALLVGASMSAMASGPYDGLYQSTVNERSFILVNQNGPLVLAANYYAIPTDGSIGLYFGNNSVKPPLMYIWDAYMGPIDGNTGNVTGLAASGACNVTMQFVFQGQTLNWSIAKAEQTQLGASQSVNCVSAFPAGASGQAKRVF
;
A
#
# COMPACT_ATOMS: atom_id res chain seq x y z
N MET A 1 -25.65 9.91 55.46
CA MET A 1 -26.33 8.89 54.64
C MET A 1 -25.43 8.52 53.47
N LYS A 2 -25.07 7.24 53.38
CA LYS A 2 -24.16 6.67 52.37
C LYS A 2 -24.84 6.69 50.99
N LYS A 3 -24.15 7.18 49.95
CA LYS A 3 -24.48 6.86 48.56
C LYS A 3 -23.25 6.28 47.90
N ALA A 4 -23.28 4.97 47.69
CA ALA A 4 -22.39 4.23 46.83
C ALA A 4 -22.85 4.40 45.38
N ILE A 5 -21.94 4.72 44.46
CA ILE A 5 -22.07 4.51 43.01
C ILE A 5 -20.63 4.19 42.54
N ALA A 6 -20.28 2.91 42.54
CA ALA A 6 -20.28 2.02 41.37
C ALA A 6 -19.11 2.33 40.42
N ALA A 7 -18.09 1.47 40.51
CA ALA A 7 -17.05 1.32 39.51
C ALA A 7 -17.71 1.03 38.15
N LEU A 8 -17.50 1.91 37.17
CA LEU A 8 -17.58 1.53 35.77
C LEU A 8 -16.15 1.40 35.29
N LEU A 9 -15.70 0.15 35.19
CA LEU A 9 -14.58 -0.24 34.36
C LEU A 9 -14.80 0.35 32.97
N VAL A 10 -14.06 1.42 32.64
CA VAL A 10 -13.75 1.76 31.24
C VAL A 10 -12.67 0.79 30.78
N GLY A 11 -13.01 -0.50 30.86
CA GLY A 11 -12.40 -1.57 30.09
C GLY A 11 -13.18 -1.68 28.79
N ALA A 12 -13.25 -0.59 28.03
CA ALA A 12 -13.64 -0.67 26.64
C ALA A 12 -12.45 -1.32 25.93
N SER A 13 -12.46 -2.65 25.94
CA SER A 13 -11.95 -3.52 24.90
C SER A 13 -11.41 -2.74 23.70
N MET A 14 -10.13 -2.37 23.79
CA MET A 14 -9.28 -2.38 22.63
C MET A 14 -9.32 -3.82 22.17
N SER A 15 -10.26 -4.13 21.28
CA SER A 15 -10.10 -5.20 20.33
C SER A 15 -8.79 -4.84 19.62
N ALA A 16 -7.68 -5.26 20.20
CA ALA A 16 -6.44 -5.41 19.48
C ALA A 16 -6.82 -6.36 18.35
N MET A 17 -7.21 -5.78 17.20
CA MET A 17 -7.10 -6.45 15.92
C MET A 17 -5.72 -7.08 16.01
N ALA A 18 -5.67 -8.41 16.07
CA ALA A 18 -4.44 -9.13 16.31
C ALA A 18 -3.49 -8.69 15.22
N SER A 19 -2.64 -7.72 15.55
CA SER A 19 -1.65 -7.13 14.66
C SER A 19 -0.82 -8.30 14.20
N GLY A 20 -0.88 -8.62 12.92
CA GLY A 20 -0.03 -9.67 12.41
C GLY A 20 1.44 -9.28 12.62
N PRO A 21 2.37 -10.25 12.67
CA PRO A 21 3.79 -9.97 12.89
C PRO A 21 4.38 -8.99 11.86
N TYR A 22 3.74 -8.86 10.69
CA TYR A 22 4.16 -7.98 9.60
C TYR A 22 3.42 -6.65 9.53
N ASP A 23 2.47 -6.39 10.41
CA ASP A 23 1.79 -5.10 10.49
C ASP A 23 2.80 -3.98 10.74
N GLY A 24 2.62 -2.88 10.03
CA GLY A 24 3.44 -1.70 10.21
C GLY A 24 3.47 -0.78 9.01
N LEU A 25 4.09 0.37 9.22
CA LEU A 25 4.44 1.29 8.15
C LEU A 25 5.90 1.08 7.78
N TYR A 26 6.16 0.79 6.51
CA TYR A 26 7.49 0.60 5.96
C TYR A 26 7.84 1.77 5.06
N GLN A 27 9.04 2.33 5.20
CA GLN A 27 9.54 3.42 4.37
C GLN A 27 10.61 2.89 3.42
N SER A 28 10.52 3.28 2.14
CA SER A 28 11.53 2.91 1.14
C SER A 28 12.91 3.41 1.53
N THR A 29 13.94 2.58 1.33
CA THR A 29 15.34 2.93 1.65
C THR A 29 15.99 3.84 0.62
N VAL A 30 15.36 4.02 -0.55
CA VAL A 30 15.88 4.85 -1.66
C VAL A 30 15.01 6.09 -1.95
N ASN A 31 13.80 6.15 -1.41
CA ASN A 31 12.89 7.29 -1.56
C ASN A 31 12.12 7.50 -0.25
N GLU A 32 12.55 8.49 0.53
CA GLU A 32 11.95 8.81 1.84
C GLU A 32 10.47 9.23 1.76
N ARG A 33 9.95 9.55 0.57
CA ARG A 33 8.55 9.91 0.35
C ARG A 33 7.68 8.73 -0.08
N SER A 34 8.23 7.52 -0.15
CA SER A 34 7.51 6.30 -0.51
C SER A 34 7.33 5.39 0.70
N PHE A 35 6.08 4.99 0.93
CA PHE A 35 5.70 4.20 2.09
C PHE A 35 4.84 3.00 1.68
N ILE A 36 4.99 1.89 2.40
CA ILE A 36 4.16 0.70 2.26
C ILE A 36 3.52 0.46 3.63
N LEU A 37 2.20 0.63 3.71
CA LEU A 37 1.42 0.17 4.86
C LEU A 37 1.14 -1.32 4.68
N VAL A 38 1.44 -2.12 5.69
CA VAL A 38 1.15 -3.56 5.71
C VAL A 38 0.20 -3.85 6.86
N ASN A 39 -0.84 -4.63 6.58
CA ASN A 39 -1.72 -5.22 7.57
C ASN A 39 -1.93 -6.70 7.25
N GLN A 40 -1.71 -7.56 8.22
CA GLN A 40 -1.84 -9.00 8.11
C GLN A 40 -2.96 -9.49 9.02
N ASN A 41 -3.85 -10.31 8.46
CA ASN A 41 -4.89 -11.00 9.17
C ASN A 41 -4.84 -12.50 8.85
N GLY A 42 -4.22 -13.28 9.73
CA GLY A 42 -3.99 -14.71 9.53
C GLY A 42 -3.13 -14.98 8.28
N PRO A 43 -3.61 -15.78 7.32
CA PRO A 43 -2.86 -16.12 6.10
C PRO A 43 -2.97 -15.06 5.01
N LEU A 44 -3.56 -13.89 5.28
CA LEU A 44 -3.72 -12.81 4.31
C LEU A 44 -2.91 -11.59 4.71
N VAL A 45 -2.29 -10.96 3.72
CA VAL A 45 -1.66 -9.64 3.82
C VAL A 45 -2.36 -8.68 2.88
N LEU A 46 -2.69 -7.52 3.41
CA LEU A 46 -3.04 -6.32 2.68
C LEU A 46 -1.86 -5.35 2.73
N ALA A 47 -1.55 -4.76 1.58
CA ALA A 47 -0.52 -3.76 1.45
C ALA A 47 -1.01 -2.56 0.65
N ALA A 48 -0.71 -1.36 1.11
CA ALA A 48 -0.96 -0.13 0.37
C ALA A 48 0.37 0.60 0.14
N ASN A 49 0.71 0.84 -1.13
CA ASN A 49 1.86 1.63 -1.51
C ASN A 49 1.45 3.08 -1.75
N TYR A 50 2.19 4.01 -1.16
CA TYR A 50 2.05 5.43 -1.36
C TYR A 50 3.29 6.00 -2.04
N TYR A 51 3.10 6.68 -3.16
CA TYR A 51 4.18 7.33 -3.89
C TYR A 51 3.67 8.53 -4.70
N ALA A 52 4.59 9.39 -5.15
CA ALA A 52 4.27 10.53 -6.01
C ALA A 52 4.77 10.26 -7.43
N ILE A 53 3.96 10.62 -8.43
CA ILE A 53 4.36 10.68 -9.83
C ILE A 53 4.43 12.12 -10.31
N PRO A 54 5.39 12.49 -11.17
CA PRO A 54 5.37 13.77 -11.83
C PRO A 54 4.21 13.88 -12.82
N THR A 55 3.66 15.08 -12.95
CA THR A 55 2.75 15.41 -14.06
C THR A 55 3.45 16.32 -15.05
N ASP A 56 2.95 16.34 -16.29
CA ASP A 56 3.37 17.26 -17.34
C ASP A 56 2.61 18.60 -17.29
N GLY A 57 1.79 18.84 -16.25
CA GLY A 57 0.93 20.02 -16.15
C GLY A 57 -0.32 19.99 -17.03
N SER A 58 -0.62 18.87 -17.69
CA SER A 58 -1.88 18.69 -18.43
C SER A 58 -3.04 18.37 -17.49
N ILE A 59 -2.79 17.71 -16.36
CA ILE A 59 -3.79 17.33 -15.37
C ILE A 59 -4.22 18.55 -14.55
N GLY A 60 -5.45 19.02 -14.76
CA GLY A 60 -6.09 20.06 -13.95
C GLY A 60 -7.04 19.46 -12.91
N LEU A 61 -6.85 19.82 -11.64
CA LEU A 61 -7.76 19.52 -10.54
C LEU A 61 -8.65 20.73 -10.29
N TYR A 62 -9.97 20.54 -10.31
CA TYR A 62 -10.94 21.61 -10.12
C TYR A 62 -11.52 21.59 -8.70
N PHE A 63 -11.50 22.74 -8.05
CA PHE A 63 -12.07 22.98 -6.72
C PHE A 63 -13.08 24.13 -6.82
N GLY A 64 -14.32 23.79 -7.19
CA GLY A 64 -15.32 24.80 -7.58
C GLY A 64 -14.89 25.56 -8.82
N ASN A 65 -14.79 26.89 -8.74
CA ASN A 65 -14.37 27.76 -9.84
C ASN A 65 -12.85 27.89 -9.99
N ASN A 66 -12.06 27.28 -9.09
CA ASN A 66 -10.61 27.32 -9.13
C ASN A 66 -10.04 26.05 -9.76
N SER A 67 -8.88 26.16 -10.39
CA SER A 67 -8.14 25.00 -10.90
C SER A 67 -6.68 25.03 -10.45
N VAL A 68 -6.14 23.87 -10.10
CA VAL A 68 -4.72 23.68 -9.78
C VAL A 68 -4.15 22.62 -10.72
N LYS A 69 -2.94 22.84 -11.20
CA LYS A 69 -2.17 21.87 -12.00
C LYS A 69 -0.97 21.44 -11.17
N PRO A 70 -1.10 20.38 -10.36
CA PRO A 70 -0.04 20.02 -9.44
C PRO A 70 1.14 19.41 -10.21
N PRO A 71 2.40 19.78 -9.92
CA PRO A 71 3.57 19.20 -10.58
C PRO A 71 3.80 17.73 -10.20
N LEU A 72 3.20 17.29 -9.08
CA LEU A 72 3.23 15.91 -8.59
C LEU A 72 1.80 15.46 -8.28
N MET A 73 1.47 14.23 -8.63
CA MET A 73 0.24 13.55 -8.20
C MET A 73 0.62 12.42 -7.25
N TYR A 74 -0.02 12.40 -6.08
CA TYR A 74 0.16 11.32 -5.12
C TYR A 74 -0.81 10.19 -5.42
N ILE A 75 -0.28 8.98 -5.51
CA ILE A 75 -1.01 7.76 -5.87
C ILE A 75 -0.95 6.77 -4.71
N TRP A 76 -2.05 6.06 -4.56
CA TRP A 76 -2.21 4.95 -3.64
C TRP A 76 -2.57 3.71 -4.45
N ASP A 77 -1.74 2.69 -4.36
CA ASP A 77 -2.04 1.37 -4.93
C ASP A 77 -2.26 0.38 -3.81
N ALA A 78 -3.30 -0.45 -3.93
CA ALA A 78 -3.65 -1.45 -2.93
C ALA A 78 -3.45 -2.86 -3.49
N TYR A 79 -2.80 -3.71 -2.70
CA TYR A 79 -2.46 -5.09 -3.01
C TYR A 79 -2.95 -5.99 -1.89
N MET A 80 -3.36 -7.19 -2.25
CA MET A 80 -3.77 -8.19 -1.27
C MET A 80 -3.38 -9.58 -1.76
N GLY A 81 -3.07 -10.47 -0.84
CA GLY A 81 -2.86 -11.87 -1.18
C GLY A 81 -2.41 -12.72 0.00
N PRO A 82 -2.18 -14.01 -0.25
CA PRO A 82 -1.74 -14.93 0.77
C PRO A 82 -0.32 -14.63 1.25
N ILE A 83 -0.07 -14.97 2.50
CA ILE A 83 1.27 -15.06 3.07
C ILE A 83 1.53 -16.47 3.60
N ASP A 84 2.71 -17.00 3.28
CA ASP A 84 3.22 -18.26 3.80
C ASP A 84 4.61 -18.04 4.42
N GLY A 85 4.77 -18.42 5.69
CA GLY A 85 5.92 -18.03 6.50
C GLY A 85 6.11 -16.51 6.51
N ASN A 86 7.23 -16.05 5.93
CA ASN A 86 7.58 -14.63 5.81
C ASN A 86 7.46 -14.09 4.39
N THR A 87 6.83 -14.85 3.47
CA THR A 87 6.73 -14.50 2.06
C THR A 87 5.27 -14.31 1.67
N GLY A 88 4.90 -13.07 1.35
CA GLY A 88 3.59 -12.71 0.81
C GLY A 88 3.62 -12.65 -0.71
N ASN A 89 2.61 -13.21 -1.38
CA ASN A 89 2.39 -12.99 -2.80
C ASN A 89 1.11 -12.20 -2.94
N VAL A 90 1.23 -10.90 -3.26
CA VAL A 90 0.12 -9.95 -3.27
C VAL A 90 -0.15 -9.47 -4.69
N THR A 91 -1.42 -9.30 -5.02
CA THR A 91 -1.86 -8.79 -6.31
C THR A 91 -2.78 -7.60 -6.11
N GLY A 92 -2.67 -6.61 -6.98
CA GLY A 92 -3.37 -5.35 -6.81
C GLY A 92 -3.50 -4.56 -8.09
N LEU A 93 -4.35 -3.55 -8.03
CA LEU A 93 -4.50 -2.56 -9.09
C LEU A 93 -3.48 -1.44 -8.88
N ALA A 94 -2.65 -1.23 -9.88
CA ALA A 94 -1.63 -0.19 -9.92
C ALA A 94 -1.88 0.81 -11.06
N ALA A 95 -1.18 1.95 -11.00
CA ALA A 95 -1.26 3.00 -12.01
C ALA A 95 -2.71 3.44 -12.28
N SER A 96 -3.43 3.82 -11.22
CA SER A 96 -4.84 4.24 -11.30
C SER A 96 -5.77 3.20 -11.91
N GLY A 97 -5.49 1.91 -11.68
CA GLY A 97 -6.31 0.79 -12.16
C GLY A 97 -6.00 0.31 -13.58
N ALA A 98 -4.98 0.88 -14.24
CA ALA A 98 -4.58 0.45 -15.58
C ALA A 98 -3.85 -0.90 -15.58
N CYS A 99 -3.17 -1.24 -14.47
CA CYS A 99 -2.34 -2.45 -14.39
C CYS A 99 -2.76 -3.35 -13.24
N ASN A 100 -2.84 -4.65 -13.50
CA ASN A 100 -2.87 -5.67 -12.47
C ASN A 100 -1.44 -6.12 -12.19
N VAL A 101 -0.93 -5.88 -10.99
CA VAL A 101 0.47 -6.12 -10.64
C VAL A 101 0.53 -7.13 -9.49
N THR A 102 1.32 -8.17 -9.69
CA THR A 102 1.65 -9.17 -8.67
C THR A 102 3.05 -8.91 -8.16
N MET A 103 3.16 -8.77 -6.84
CA MET A 103 4.40 -8.56 -6.11
C MET A 103 4.64 -9.70 -5.13
N GLN A 104 5.91 -10.00 -4.90
CA GLN A 104 6.34 -10.82 -3.79
C GLN A 104 6.95 -9.93 -2.71
N PHE A 105 6.49 -10.11 -1.49
CA PHE A 105 6.98 -9.45 -0.28
C PHE A 105 7.71 -10.48 0.57
N VAL A 106 8.94 -10.19 0.97
CA VAL A 106 9.74 -11.04 1.87
C VAL A 106 10.10 -10.22 3.10
N PHE A 107 9.53 -10.60 4.24
CA PHE A 107 9.75 -9.95 5.52
C PHE A 107 10.95 -10.55 6.26
N GLN A 108 11.90 -9.71 6.66
CA GLN A 108 13.13 -10.11 7.36
C GLN A 108 13.38 -9.15 8.53
N GLY A 109 12.85 -9.50 9.71
CA GLY A 109 12.85 -8.61 10.86
C GLY A 109 12.08 -7.33 10.56
N GLN A 110 12.76 -6.18 10.66
CA GLN A 110 12.16 -4.87 10.36
C GLN A 110 12.25 -4.50 8.87
N THR A 111 12.80 -5.37 8.03
CA THR A 111 12.99 -5.09 6.61
C THR A 111 11.91 -5.79 5.79
N LEU A 112 11.34 -5.08 4.82
CA LEU A 112 10.49 -5.61 3.77
C LEU A 112 11.26 -5.52 2.46
N ASN A 113 11.61 -6.66 1.87
CA ASN A 113 12.08 -6.71 0.49
C ASN A 113 10.87 -7.00 -0.41
N TRP A 114 10.74 -6.27 -1.50
CA TRP A 114 9.68 -6.50 -2.47
C TRP A 114 10.25 -6.72 -3.86
N SER A 115 9.56 -7.52 -4.67
CA SER A 115 9.86 -7.69 -6.09
C SER A 115 8.57 -7.80 -6.90
N ILE A 116 8.63 -7.34 -8.15
CA ILE A 116 7.53 -7.49 -9.11
C ILE A 116 7.66 -8.85 -9.76
N ALA A 117 6.66 -9.71 -9.58
CA ALA A 117 6.60 -11.01 -10.23
C ALA A 117 6.00 -10.91 -11.63
N LYS A 118 4.93 -10.11 -11.77
CA LYS A 118 4.16 -10.00 -13.02
C LYS A 118 3.41 -8.68 -13.06
N ALA A 119 3.21 -8.13 -14.26
CA ALA A 119 2.31 -7.02 -14.52
C ALA A 119 1.52 -7.28 -15.80
N GLU A 120 0.21 -7.05 -15.76
CA GLU A 120 -0.71 -7.23 -16.88
C GLU A 120 -1.61 -6.01 -17.02
N GLN A 121 -2.05 -5.73 -18.25
CA GLN A 121 -3.03 -4.68 -18.51
C GLN A 121 -4.40 -5.11 -18.00
N THR A 122 -5.12 -4.18 -17.36
CA THR A 122 -6.57 -4.32 -17.19
C THR A 122 -7.28 -3.90 -18.48
N GLN A 123 -8.61 -4.04 -18.52
CA GLN A 123 -9.40 -3.49 -19.63
C GLN A 123 -9.19 -1.98 -19.80
N LEU A 124 -9.07 -1.24 -18.69
CA LEU A 124 -8.76 0.19 -18.71
C LEU A 124 -7.38 0.44 -19.32
N GLY A 125 -6.36 -0.27 -18.85
CA GLY A 125 -5.00 -0.16 -19.36
C GLY A 125 -4.89 -0.48 -20.85
N ALA A 126 -5.60 -1.51 -21.31
CA ALA A 126 -5.68 -1.87 -22.72
C ALA A 126 -6.35 -0.75 -23.55
N SER A 127 -7.46 -0.19 -23.07
CA SER A 127 -8.16 0.92 -23.76
C SER A 127 -7.32 2.19 -23.88
N GLN A 128 -6.39 2.40 -22.96
CA GLN A 128 -5.49 3.56 -22.91
C GLN A 128 -4.08 3.26 -23.44
N SER A 129 -3.85 2.06 -23.99
CA SER A 129 -2.54 1.61 -24.48
C SER A 129 -1.40 1.70 -23.44
N VAL A 130 -1.72 1.50 -22.16
CA VAL A 130 -0.74 1.55 -21.06
C VAL A 130 0.15 0.30 -21.10
N ASN A 131 1.46 0.44 -21.25
CA ASN A 131 2.39 -0.68 -21.23
C ASN A 131 2.77 -1.07 -19.79
N CYS A 132 1.96 -1.93 -19.16
CA CYS A 132 2.15 -2.35 -17.77
C CYS A 132 3.45 -3.14 -17.52
N VAL A 133 3.91 -3.94 -18.48
CA VAL A 133 5.18 -4.68 -18.36
C VAL A 133 6.37 -3.72 -18.33
N SER A 134 6.32 -2.65 -19.12
CA SER A 134 7.37 -1.63 -19.12
C SER A 134 7.31 -0.74 -17.87
N ALA A 135 6.12 -0.42 -17.37
CA ALA A 135 5.95 0.41 -16.18
C ALA A 135 6.31 -0.36 -14.88
N PHE A 136 6.06 -1.67 -14.87
CA PHE A 136 6.27 -2.56 -13.73
C PHE A 136 7.02 -3.82 -14.20
N PRO A 137 8.33 -3.70 -14.53
CA PRO A 137 9.08 -4.81 -15.10
C PRO A 137 9.29 -5.94 -14.09
N ALA A 138 9.10 -7.17 -14.54
CA ALA A 138 9.35 -8.36 -13.74
C ALA A 138 10.81 -8.40 -13.25
N GLY A 139 11.00 -8.74 -11.98
CA GLY A 139 12.31 -8.72 -11.31
C GLY A 139 12.72 -7.36 -10.75
N ALA A 140 12.02 -6.27 -11.09
CA ALA A 140 12.21 -5.00 -10.40
C ALA A 140 11.94 -5.20 -8.91
N SER A 141 12.82 -4.67 -8.07
CA SER A 141 12.79 -4.93 -6.64
C SER A 141 13.27 -3.73 -5.85
N GLY A 142 12.95 -3.74 -4.56
CA GLY A 142 13.39 -2.73 -3.64
C GLY A 142 13.28 -3.19 -2.21
N GLN A 143 13.65 -2.29 -1.31
CA GLN A 143 13.67 -2.53 0.11
C GLN A 143 13.00 -1.37 0.85
N ALA A 144 12.28 -1.71 1.91
CA ALA A 144 11.72 -0.77 2.85
C ALA A 144 12.01 -1.21 4.29
N LYS A 145 12.14 -0.24 5.20
CA LYS A 145 12.35 -0.50 6.63
C LYS A 145 11.13 -0.07 7.41
N ARG A 146 10.71 -0.89 8.38
CA ARG A 146 9.62 -0.59 9.30
C ARG A 146 10.00 0.64 10.13
N VAL A 147 9.09 1.60 10.19
CA VAL A 147 9.23 2.84 10.96
C VAL A 147 8.19 2.94 12.07
N PHE A 148 7.10 2.17 11.99
CA PHE A 148 6.10 1.98 13.04
C PHE A 148 5.63 0.52 13.05
#